data_AF-A0A3M1PTA4-F1
#
_entry.id   AF-A0A3M1PTA4-F1
#
_cell.length_a   1.000
_cell.length_b   1.000
_cell.length_c   1.000
_cell.angle_alpha   90.00
_cell.angle_beta   90.00
_cell.angle_gamma   90.00
#
_symmetry.space_group_name_H-M   'P 1'
#
loop_
_entity.id
_entity.type
_entity.pdbx_description
1 polymer ?
#
loop_
_entity_poly.entity_id
_entity_poly.type
_entity_poly.pdbx_seq_one_letter_code
_entity_poly.pdbx_strand_id
1 'polypeptide(L)' 'MVPAGCWQAARVAAGGAFAVLGCVVVPGFEFDDFELADRDDLTSRFPEHAALIGELTRM' A
#
# COMPACT_ATOMS: atom_id res chain seq x y z
N MET A 1 -0.76 -1.05 -12.99
CA MET A 1 -1.17 0.36 -12.85
C MET A 1 -2.12 0.42 -11.67
N VAL A 2 -1.88 1.30 -10.70
CA VAL A 2 -2.80 1.52 -9.57
C VAL A 2 -3.50 2.87 -9.81
N PRO A 3 -4.85 2.93 -9.85
CA PRO A 3 -5.56 4.18 -10.05
C PRO A 3 -5.32 5.18 -8.91
N ALA A 4 -5.43 6.46 -9.22
CA ALA A 4 -5.41 7.51 -8.20
C ALA A 4 -6.54 7.30 -7.18
N GLY A 5 -6.24 7.51 -5.89
CA GLY A 5 -7.16 7.28 -4.79
C GLY A 5 -7.27 5.81 -4.32
N CYS A 6 -6.51 4.89 -4.91
CA CYS A 6 -6.40 3.51 -4.42
C CYS A 6 -5.17 3.31 -3.54
N TRP A 7 -5.34 2.56 -2.44
CA TRP A 7 -4.23 2.14 -1.59
C TRP A 7 -3.32 1.14 -2.33
N GLN A 8 -2.01 1.34 -2.20
CA GLN A 8 -0.99 0.45 -2.77
C GLN A 8 -0.02 -0.03 -1.69
N ALA A 9 0.16 -1.35 -1.62
CA ALA A 9 1.20 -2.01 -0.84
C ALA A 9 1.73 -3.23 -1.61
N ALA A 10 2.96 -3.65 -1.32
CA ALA A 10 3.59 -4.79 -2.01
C ALA A 10 4.40 -5.66 -1.03
N ARG A 11 4.42 -6.96 -1.31
CA ARG A 11 5.27 -7.95 -0.63
C ARG A 11 5.87 -8.90 -1.65
N VAL A 12 7.02 -9.50 -1.33
CA VAL A 12 7.57 -10.60 -2.12
C VAL A 12 6.61 -11.79 -2.02
N ALA A 13 6.36 -12.47 -3.15
CA ALA A 13 5.52 -13.66 -3.16
C ALA A 13 6.12 -14.79 -2.31
N ALA A 14 5.26 -15.69 -1.81
CA ALA A 14 5.71 -16.84 -1.04
C ALA A 14 6.76 -17.66 -1.81
N GLY A 15 7.88 -17.98 -1.16
CA GLY A 15 9.02 -18.67 -1.77
C GLY A 15 9.99 -17.78 -2.55
N GLY A 16 9.69 -16.48 -2.72
CA GLY A 16 10.61 -15.51 -3.30
C GLY A 16 11.55 -14.89 -2.26
N ALA A 17 12.78 -14.57 -2.66
CA ALA A 17 13.76 -13.91 -1.80
C ALA A 17 13.78 -12.39 -1.96
N PHE A 18 13.60 -11.88 -3.18
CA PHE A 18 13.64 -10.44 -3.47
C PHE A 18 12.78 -10.10 -4.69
N ALA A 19 12.40 -8.82 -4.77
CA ALA A 19 11.77 -8.21 -5.95
C ALA A 19 12.38 -6.83 -6.18
N VAL A 20 12.68 -6.49 -7.44
CA VAL A 20 13.14 -5.16 -7.85
C VAL A 20 12.12 -4.59 -8.82
N LEU A 21 11.65 -3.38 -8.56
CA LEU A 21 10.67 -2.70 -9.38
C LEU A 21 10.98 -1.21 -9.51
N GLY A 22 10.53 -0.62 -10.61
CA GLY A 22 10.39 0.82 -10.77
C GLY A 22 8.93 1.23 -10.62
N CYS A 23 8.68 2.38 -9.99
CA CYS A 23 7.36 2.99 -9.93
C CYS A 23 7.44 4.38 -10.56
N VAL A 24 6.56 4.65 -11.53
CA VAL A 24 6.43 5.96 -12.17
C VAL A 24 5.06 6.51 -11.77
N VAL A 25 5.07 7.74 -11.26
CA VAL A 25 3.87 8.49 -10.87
C VAL A 25 3.74 9.68 -11.82
N VAL A 26 2.53 9.94 -12.30
CA VAL A 26 2.20 11.07 -13.19
C VAL A 26 0.87 11.68 -12.75
N PRO A 27 0.80 12.99 -12.41
CA PRO A 27 1.89 13.98 -12.31
C PRO A 27 3.02 13.57 -11.36
N GLY A 28 4.15 14.29 -11.41
CA GLY A 28 5.32 13.96 -10.58
C GLY A 28 4.95 13.82 -9.10
N PHE A 29 5.66 12.97 -8.38
CA PHE A 29 5.43 12.76 -6.96
C PHE A 29 5.66 14.05 -6.15
N GLU A 30 4.67 14.43 -5.34
CA GLU A 30 4.76 15.49 -4.35
C GLU A 30 4.37 14.94 -2.97
N PHE A 31 5.01 15.41 -1.91
CA PHE A 31 4.69 14.95 -0.54
C PHE A 31 3.27 15.33 -0.11
N ASP A 32 2.74 16.43 -0.64
CA ASP A 32 1.37 16.89 -0.37
C ASP A 32 0.33 15.91 -0.95
N ASP A 33 0.71 15.09 -1.93
CA ASP A 33 -0.12 14.04 -2.53
C ASP A 33 0.14 12.65 -1.93
N PHE A 34 1.04 12.53 -0.94
CA PHE A 34 1.41 11.27 -0.31
C PHE A 34 0.75 11.09 1.05
N GLU A 35 0.04 9.98 1.20
CA GLU A 35 -0.53 9.54 2.47
C GLU A 35 0.04 8.18 2.86
N LEU A 36 0.57 8.08 4.08
CA LEU A 36 0.94 6.79 4.66
C LEU A 36 -0.29 6.19 5.37
N ALA A 37 -0.64 4.98 4.98
CA ALA A 37 -1.77 4.24 5.54
C ALA A 37 -1.72 4.13 7.08
N ASP A 38 -2.79 4.58 7.73
CA ASP A 38 -3.08 4.28 9.14
C ASP A 38 -3.82 2.94 9.25
N ARG A 39 -3.31 2.03 10.08
CA ARG A 39 -3.86 0.68 10.20
C ARG A 39 -5.28 0.69 10.74
N ASP A 40 -5.53 1.48 11.78
CA ASP A 40 -6.79 1.46 12.51
C ASP A 40 -7.90 2.12 11.68
N ASP A 41 -7.59 3.24 11.02
CA ASP A 41 -8.50 3.89 10.05
C ASP A 41 -8.87 2.91 8.91
N LEU A 42 -7.87 2.29 8.27
CA LEU A 42 -8.15 1.39 7.15
C LEU A 42 -8.89 0.13 7.58
N THR A 43 -8.57 -0.44 8.73
CA THR A 43 -9.27 -1.62 9.25
C THR A 43 -10.73 -1.28 9.58
N SER A 44 -11.00 -0.07 10.07
CA SER A 44 -12.36 0.42 10.31
C SER A 44 -13.15 0.59 9.01
N ARG A 45 -12.50 1.10 7.95
CA ARG A 45 -13.13 1.36 6.64
C ARG A 45 -13.29 0.11 5.78
N PHE A 46 -12.40 -0.87 5.92
CA PHE A 46 -12.36 -2.11 5.13
C PHE A 46 -12.21 -3.34 6.06
N PRO A 47 -13.20 -3.60 6.92
CA PRO A 47 -13.12 -4.67 7.92
C PRO A 47 -12.93 -6.06 7.28
N GLU A 48 -13.43 -6.29 6.07
CA GLU A 48 -13.23 -7.52 5.30
C GLU A 48 -11.77 -7.78 4.89
N HIS A 49 -10.92 -6.75 4.96
CA HIS A 49 -9.51 -6.79 4.58
C HIS A 49 -8.57 -6.64 5.78
N ALA A 50 -9.08 -6.67 7.02
CA ALA A 50 -8.31 -6.47 8.25
C ALA A 50 -7.02 -7.30 8.32
N ALA A 51 -7.07 -8.57 7.92
CA ALA A 51 -5.89 -9.44 7.91
C ALA A 51 -4.81 -8.93 6.94
N LEU A 52 -5.19 -8.56 5.71
CA LEU A 52 -4.28 -8.03 4.70
C LEU A 52 -3.70 -6.68 5.11
N ILE A 53 -4.52 -5.80 5.68
CA ILE A 53 -4.11 -4.50 6.21
C ILE A 53 -3.10 -4.69 7.34
N GLY A 54 -3.37 -5.61 8.27
CA GLY A 54 -2.45 -5.94 9.37
C GLY A 54 -1.10 -6.49 8.90
N GLU A 55 -1.09 -7.30 7.84
CA GLU A 55 0.15 -7.83 7.23
C GLU A 55 1.01 -6.75 6.55
N LEU A 56 0.37 -5.71 5.98
CA LEU A 56 1.03 -4.74 5.09
C LEU A 56 1.24 -3.34 5.69
N THR A 57 0.76 -3.10 6.91
CA THR A 57 0.94 -1.84 7.66
C THR A 57 1.81 -2.07 8.89
N ARG A 58 2.36 -0.99 9.47
CA ARG A 58 3.06 -1.05 10.78
C ARG A 58 2.10 -0.74 11.93
N MET A 59 2.45 -1.16 13.15
CA MET A 59 1.84 -0.67 14.40
C MET A 59 2.48 0.66 14.80
#